data_AF-A0AAX6NYK0-F1
#
_entry.id   AF-A0AAX6NYK0-F1
#
_cell.length_a   1.000
_cell.length_b   1.000
_cell.length_c   1.000
_cell.angle_alpha   90.00
_cell.angle_beta   90.00
_cell.angle_gamma   90.00
#
_symmetry.space_group_name_H-M   'P 1'
#
loop_
_entity.id
_entity.type
_entity.pdbx_description
1 polymer ?
#
loop_
_entity_poly.entity_id
_entity_poly.type
_entity_poly.pdbx_seq_one_letter_code
_entity_poly.pdbx_strand_id
1 'polypeptide(L)'
;MARWRAIRPCLHLLALSAEPERQRRRQRNGGSARCAGLAWPAALWVAAEEQQQQPQQQRPRAHPAAPPASSSPMDMDENESNESGMTSGQCPDDAVQKGQNSAQDSGESDSSKLSKKSFKLDYRLEEDVTKSKKGKDGRFVNPWPTWRNLSFSNALKWLITEKNHSSVPSCKEELDKELPVLKPYFIDDPGEAGVREAGLRVTWLGHATLLIEMDELIFLTDPIFSSRASPFQYVGAKRFRPPPCTIEELPPINAVLISHNHYDHLDYNSVVALNERFGNELRWFVPLGLLDWMQKCGCENVIELDWWEENCVPGHDQVTFVFTPSQHWCKRTLMDDNKVLWGSWSVLGPWNRFFFAGDTGYCSAFEEIGKRFGPFDLAAIPIGAYEPSIT
;
A
#
# COMPACT_ATOMS: atom_id res chain seq x y z
N MET A 1 28.60 -19.18 -22.33
CA MET A 1 27.70 -20.16 -22.97
C MET A 1 27.45 -21.31 -22.00
N ALA A 2 26.29 -21.34 -21.37
CA ALA A 2 25.82 -22.51 -20.63
C ALA A 2 24.29 -22.57 -20.83
N ARG A 3 23.84 -23.62 -21.53
CA ARG A 3 22.44 -23.84 -21.91
C ARG A 3 21.69 -24.46 -20.73
N TRP A 4 20.66 -23.79 -20.22
CA TRP A 4 19.70 -24.39 -19.32
C TRP A 4 18.71 -25.24 -20.13
N ARG A 5 18.65 -26.54 -19.82
CA ARG A 5 17.68 -27.50 -20.38
C ARG A 5 16.43 -27.48 -19.50
N ALA A 6 15.28 -27.29 -20.14
CA ALA A 6 13.97 -27.36 -19.53
C ALA A 6 13.66 -28.77 -19.02
N ILE A 7 13.21 -28.86 -17.77
CA ILE A 7 12.63 -30.07 -17.17
C ILE A 7 11.12 -30.02 -17.48
N ARG A 8 10.62 -31.04 -18.19
CA ARG A 8 9.18 -31.27 -18.40
C ARG A 8 8.62 -32.09 -17.22
N PRO A 9 7.38 -31.83 -16.74
CA PRO A 9 6.75 -32.69 -15.75
C PRO A 9 6.15 -33.95 -16.39
N CYS A 10 6.34 -35.08 -15.71
CA CYS A 10 5.64 -36.34 -15.98
C CYS A 10 4.17 -36.23 -15.55
N LEU A 11 3.23 -36.34 -16.50
CA LEU A 11 1.85 -36.74 -16.21
C LEU A 11 1.73 -38.26 -16.35
N HIS A 12 1.22 -38.92 -15.32
CA HIS A 12 0.70 -40.29 -15.41
C HIS A 12 -0.77 -40.24 -15.84
N LEU A 13 -1.06 -40.86 -16.98
CA LEU A 13 -2.40 -41.18 -17.47
C LEU A 13 -2.80 -42.58 -16.96
N LEU A 14 -3.97 -42.69 -16.36
CA LEU A 14 -4.74 -43.95 -16.32
C LEU A 14 -5.75 -43.91 -17.47
N ALA A 15 -5.62 -44.88 -18.37
CA ALA A 15 -6.49 -45.09 -19.53
C ALA A 15 -7.70 -45.95 -19.14
N LEU A 16 -8.88 -45.59 -19.62
CA LEU A 16 -9.96 -46.54 -19.90
C LEU A 16 -10.59 -46.22 -21.26
N SER A 17 -10.81 -47.30 -22.00
CA SER A 17 -11.07 -47.41 -23.43
C SER A 17 -12.56 -47.29 -23.76
N ALA A 18 -12.92 -46.69 -24.90
CA ALA A 18 -13.97 -47.17 -25.82
C ALA A 18 -14.09 -46.25 -27.05
N GLU A 19 -13.72 -46.79 -28.21
CA GLU A 19 -14.07 -46.32 -29.57
C GLU A 19 -15.45 -46.92 -29.97
N PRO A 20 -16.19 -46.40 -30.98
CA PRO A 20 -15.78 -46.63 -32.37
C PRO A 20 -16.08 -45.54 -33.42
N GLU A 21 -15.26 -45.61 -34.47
CA GLU A 21 -15.36 -45.18 -35.87
C GLU A 21 -16.64 -44.49 -36.40
N ARG A 22 -16.42 -43.40 -37.15
CA ARG A 22 -16.90 -43.31 -38.55
C ARG A 22 -16.15 -42.26 -39.39
N GLN A 23 -15.66 -42.73 -40.54
CA GLN A 23 -15.01 -42.00 -41.62
C GLN A 23 -15.93 -40.94 -42.28
N ARG A 24 -15.35 -39.82 -42.74
CA ARG A 24 -15.53 -39.31 -44.13
C ARG A 24 -14.49 -38.26 -44.54
N ARG A 25 -13.96 -38.48 -45.75
CA ARG A 25 -13.02 -37.65 -46.54
C ARG A 25 -13.66 -36.34 -47.03
N ARG A 26 -12.84 -35.29 -47.18
CA ARG A 26 -12.46 -34.58 -48.45
C ARG A 26 -11.79 -33.22 -48.13
N GLN A 27 -10.56 -32.99 -48.61
CA GLN A 27 -10.16 -32.03 -49.67
C GLN A 27 -10.46 -30.55 -49.36
N ARG A 28 -9.70 -29.53 -49.75
CA ARG A 28 -8.33 -29.23 -50.24
C ARG A 28 -8.36 -27.69 -50.42
N ASN A 29 -7.18 -27.06 -50.53
CA ASN A 29 -6.92 -25.64 -50.87
C ASN A 29 -6.95 -24.70 -49.65
N GLY A 30 -5.93 -23.89 -49.35
CA GLY A 30 -4.92 -23.28 -50.23
C GLY A 30 -5.23 -21.78 -50.31
N GLY A 31 -4.44 -20.93 -49.67
CA GLY A 31 -4.67 -19.48 -49.69
C GLY A 31 -3.80 -18.71 -48.71
N SER A 32 -2.55 -18.49 -49.11
CA SER A 32 -1.65 -17.49 -48.52
C SER A 32 -2.20 -16.10 -48.81
N ALA A 33 -2.29 -15.24 -47.79
CA ALA A 33 -2.29 -13.79 -47.97
C ALA A 33 -1.46 -13.13 -46.86
N ARG A 34 -0.21 -12.80 -47.21
CA ARG A 34 0.59 -11.79 -46.53
C ARG A 34 0.06 -10.42 -46.98
N CYS A 35 -0.26 -9.54 -46.04
CA CYS A 35 -0.28 -8.10 -46.30
C CYS A 35 0.80 -7.46 -45.43
N ALA A 36 1.80 -6.92 -46.12
CA ALA A 36 2.85 -6.08 -45.57
C ALA A 36 2.34 -4.64 -45.49
N GLY A 37 2.77 -3.95 -44.44
CA GLY A 37 3.17 -2.53 -44.44
C GLY A 37 2.08 -1.49 -44.68
N LEU A 38 1.96 -0.57 -43.73
CA LEU A 38 2.19 0.86 -43.98
C LEU A 38 2.30 1.58 -42.63
N ALA A 39 3.49 2.13 -42.39
CA ALA A 39 3.76 3.10 -41.34
C ALA A 39 3.44 4.50 -41.89
N TRP A 40 2.84 5.36 -41.06
CA TRP A 40 3.02 6.81 -41.14
C TRP A 40 2.68 7.47 -39.79
N PRO A 41 3.12 8.72 -39.53
CA PRO A 41 3.69 9.13 -38.26
C PRO A 41 2.77 10.09 -37.49
N ALA A 42 3.24 10.47 -36.31
CA ALA A 42 2.85 11.59 -35.47
C ALA A 42 1.84 12.60 -36.05
N ALA A 43 0.74 12.79 -35.34
CA ALA A 43 -0.02 14.02 -35.37
C ALA A 43 -0.56 14.35 -33.97
N LEU A 44 0.00 15.40 -33.40
CA LEU A 44 -0.64 16.29 -32.42
C LEU A 44 -2.04 16.65 -32.92
N TRP A 45 -3.09 16.45 -32.12
CA TRP A 45 -4.34 17.19 -32.31
C TRP A 45 -5.05 17.55 -31.00
N VAL A 46 -5.62 18.74 -31.11
CA VAL A 46 -6.37 19.58 -30.19
C VAL A 46 -7.67 18.91 -29.76
N ALA A 47 -8.09 19.25 -28.54
CA ALA A 47 -9.35 18.87 -27.92
C ALA A 47 -10.56 19.08 -28.86
N ALA A 48 -11.34 18.02 -29.03
CA ALA A 48 -12.70 18.09 -29.51
C ALA A 48 -13.62 17.81 -28.31
N GLU A 49 -14.41 18.81 -27.93
CA GLU A 49 -15.52 18.68 -26.99
C GLU A 49 -16.59 17.75 -27.59
N GLU A 50 -16.85 16.63 -26.93
CA GLU A 50 -18.01 15.79 -27.21
C GLU A 50 -19.01 15.96 -26.06
N GLN A 51 -20.04 16.76 -26.31
CA GLN A 51 -21.17 16.94 -25.40
C GLN A 51 -21.98 15.64 -25.34
N GLN A 52 -21.95 14.94 -24.20
CA GLN A 52 -22.94 13.94 -23.86
C GLN A 52 -24.12 14.57 -23.11
N GLN A 53 -25.29 14.45 -23.71
CA GLN A 53 -26.60 14.82 -23.17
C GLN A 53 -26.97 13.93 -21.97
N GLN A 54 -27.21 14.56 -20.82
CA GLN A 54 -27.91 13.93 -19.70
C GLN A 54 -29.44 14.12 -19.85
N PRO A 55 -30.27 13.11 -19.56
CA PRO A 55 -31.71 13.28 -19.53
C PRO A 55 -32.17 13.97 -18.24
N GLN A 56 -32.99 15.01 -18.41
CA GLN A 56 -33.68 15.75 -17.35
C GLN A 56 -34.61 14.85 -16.52
N GLN A 57 -34.48 14.91 -15.19
CA GLN A 57 -35.57 14.57 -14.28
C GLN A 57 -36.03 15.83 -13.53
N GLN A 58 -37.33 16.08 -13.65
CA GLN A 58 -38.06 17.20 -13.06
C GLN A 58 -38.34 16.94 -11.58
N ARG A 59 -38.14 17.96 -10.73
CA ARG A 59 -38.88 18.14 -9.47
C ARG A 59 -39.28 19.61 -9.28
N PRO A 60 -40.47 19.89 -8.73
CA PRO A 60 -41.11 21.21 -8.81
C PRO A 60 -40.63 22.20 -7.76
N ARG A 61 -40.72 23.49 -8.14
CA ARG A 61 -40.43 24.70 -7.36
C ARG A 61 -41.49 24.95 -6.28
N ALA A 62 -41.05 25.43 -5.11
CA ALA A 62 -41.85 26.19 -4.17
C ALA A 62 -41.25 27.61 -4.03
N HIS A 63 -42.11 28.61 -3.89
CA HIS A 63 -41.83 30.05 -3.82
C HIS A 63 -42.83 30.68 -2.81
N PRO A 64 -42.61 31.91 -2.31
CA PRO A 64 -42.01 32.16 -1.00
C PRO A 64 -42.92 33.00 -0.07
N ALA A 65 -42.52 33.23 1.19
CA ALA A 65 -43.07 34.32 2.01
C ALA A 65 -42.05 34.83 3.04
N ALA A 66 -41.95 36.16 3.14
CA ALA A 66 -41.32 36.97 4.19
C ALA A 66 -42.13 38.29 4.32
N PRO A 67 -41.82 39.21 5.24
CA PRO A 67 -42.04 39.23 6.70
C PRO A 67 -42.99 40.41 7.11
N PRO A 68 -43.05 40.88 8.38
CA PRO A 68 -42.33 42.13 8.68
C PRO A 68 -41.79 42.27 10.14
N ALA A 69 -41.20 43.45 10.41
CA ALA A 69 -40.14 43.78 11.35
C ALA A 69 -40.53 44.65 12.58
N SER A 70 -39.49 45.15 13.29
CA SER A 70 -39.36 46.22 14.30
C SER A 70 -39.13 45.72 15.75
N SER A 71 -38.27 46.26 16.62
CA SER A 71 -37.50 47.52 16.72
C SER A 71 -36.41 47.41 17.83
N SER A 72 -35.28 48.11 17.70
CA SER A 72 -34.25 48.41 18.73
C SER A 72 -34.72 49.50 19.74
N PRO A 73 -33.96 50.03 20.76
CA PRO A 73 -32.50 49.92 21.02
C PRO A 73 -32.01 49.95 22.52
N MET A 74 -30.66 49.87 22.67
CA MET A 74 -29.73 50.37 23.73
C MET A 74 -29.86 49.92 25.20
N ASP A 75 -28.73 49.46 25.80
CA ASP A 75 -27.97 50.21 26.82
C ASP A 75 -26.61 49.55 27.18
N MET A 76 -25.71 50.40 27.66
CA MET A 76 -24.29 50.20 28.02
C MET A 76 -24.08 49.70 29.47
N ASP A 77 -22.87 49.17 29.76
CA ASP A 77 -22.02 49.39 30.95
C ASP A 77 -21.00 48.22 31.04
N GLU A 78 -19.70 48.42 30.77
CA GLU A 78 -18.60 48.97 31.61
C GLU A 78 -18.09 48.07 32.75
N ASN A 79 -16.76 47.84 32.70
CA ASN A 79 -15.78 47.65 33.79
C ASN A 79 -15.89 46.40 34.70
N GLU A 80 -14.82 45.81 35.26
CA GLU A 80 -13.37 46.02 35.22
C GLU A 80 -12.69 44.76 35.81
N SER A 81 -11.41 44.61 35.48
CA SER A 81 -10.29 43.92 36.16
C SER A 81 -10.50 43.22 37.53
N ASN A 82 -9.88 42.04 37.71
CA ASN A 82 -8.66 41.95 38.53
C ASN A 82 -7.90 40.61 38.45
N GLU A 83 -6.61 40.72 38.78
CA GLU A 83 -5.47 39.81 38.62
C GLU A 83 -5.38 38.57 39.53
N SER A 84 -4.35 37.76 39.20
CA SER A 84 -3.53 36.87 40.06
C SER A 84 -4.04 35.43 40.26
N GLY A 85 -3.24 34.38 40.29
CA GLY A 85 -1.79 34.19 40.17
C GLY A 85 -1.47 32.72 40.49
N MET A 86 -0.50 32.15 39.77
CA MET A 86 0.41 31.02 40.12
C MET A 86 -0.11 29.85 41.00
N THR A 87 -0.04 28.60 40.49
CA THR A 87 1.01 27.60 40.85
C THR A 87 0.61 26.16 40.49
N SER A 88 1.64 25.44 40.05
CA SER A 88 1.88 23.99 39.97
C SER A 88 0.93 22.99 40.66
N GLY A 89 0.54 21.95 39.92
CA GLY A 89 0.06 20.67 40.46
C GLY A 89 0.79 19.50 39.81
N GLN A 90 1.79 18.96 40.50
CA GLN A 90 2.51 17.72 40.15
C GLN A 90 1.66 16.49 40.51
N CYS A 91 1.78 15.45 39.70
CA CYS A 91 1.24 14.11 39.91
C CYS A 91 2.10 13.37 40.97
N PRO A 92 1.55 12.59 41.91
CA PRO A 92 2.37 11.76 42.80
C PRO A 92 2.75 10.43 42.15
N ASP A 93 4.05 10.14 42.16
CA ASP A 93 4.65 8.81 42.09
C ASP A 93 4.22 7.98 43.32
N ASP A 94 3.74 6.74 43.10
CA ASP A 94 3.57 5.77 44.17
C ASP A 94 4.64 4.69 44.11
N ALA A 95 5.27 4.54 45.28
CA ALA A 95 6.49 3.82 45.51
C ALA A 95 6.28 2.31 45.74
N VAL A 96 7.35 1.60 45.41
CA VAL A 96 7.65 0.19 45.66
C VAL A 96 7.43 -0.21 47.12
N GLN A 97 6.66 -1.28 47.34
CA GLN A 97 6.67 -2.03 48.60
C GLN A 97 6.95 -3.51 48.36
N LYS A 98 8.09 -3.98 48.91
CA LYS A 98 8.46 -5.40 49.07
C LYS A 98 7.58 -6.03 50.15
N GLY A 99 7.02 -7.21 49.87
CA GLY A 99 6.39 -8.09 50.85
C GLY A 99 6.68 -9.56 50.51
N GLN A 100 7.16 -10.31 51.50
CA GLN A 100 7.64 -11.69 51.39
C GLN A 100 6.51 -12.73 51.39
N ASN A 101 6.82 -13.86 50.74
CA ASN A 101 6.21 -15.21 50.70
C ASN A 101 5.13 -15.59 51.73
N SER A 102 4.07 -16.23 51.22
CA SER A 102 3.55 -17.47 51.82
C SER A 102 3.02 -18.39 50.71
N ALA A 103 3.40 -19.66 50.80
CA ALA A 103 2.99 -20.72 49.89
C ALA A 103 1.68 -21.35 50.37
N GLN A 104 0.74 -21.59 49.46
CA GLN A 104 -0.24 -22.66 49.64
C GLN A 104 -0.69 -23.19 48.27
N ASP A 105 -0.56 -24.50 48.18
CA ASP A 105 -0.80 -25.39 47.05
C ASP A 105 -2.30 -25.71 46.93
N SER A 106 -2.86 -25.69 45.72
CA SER A 106 -3.95 -26.58 45.31
C SER A 106 -4.34 -26.37 43.83
N GLY A 107 -4.37 -27.49 43.08
CA GLY A 107 -5.28 -27.67 41.96
C GLY A 107 -4.66 -27.60 40.56
N GLU A 108 -4.08 -28.71 40.11
CA GLU A 108 -3.88 -28.99 38.68
C GLU A 108 -5.23 -28.98 37.94
N SER A 109 -5.30 -28.20 36.87
CA SER A 109 -6.19 -28.43 35.75
C SER A 109 -5.40 -28.19 34.47
N ASP A 110 -5.09 -29.29 33.78
CA ASP A 110 -4.41 -29.35 32.49
C ASP A 110 -5.24 -28.65 31.40
N SER A 111 -4.73 -27.51 30.93
CA SER A 111 -5.06 -27.00 29.59
C SER A 111 -3.85 -26.27 29.01
N SER A 112 -3.12 -27.01 28.16
CA SER A 112 -2.23 -26.53 27.08
C SER A 112 -1.62 -25.12 27.27
N LYS A 113 -0.53 -25.05 28.04
CA LYS A 113 0.41 -23.92 28.01
C LYS A 113 1.19 -23.94 26.69
N LEU A 114 0.59 -23.47 25.61
CA LEU A 114 1.36 -22.90 24.51
C LEU A 114 1.79 -21.50 24.97
N SER A 115 3.05 -21.41 25.39
CA SER A 115 3.71 -20.18 25.82
C SER A 115 3.56 -19.09 24.76
N LYS A 116 2.56 -18.22 24.90
CA LYS A 116 2.48 -16.92 24.23
C LYS A 116 3.75 -16.14 24.61
N LYS A 117 4.78 -16.23 23.76
CA LYS A 117 6.00 -15.45 23.92
C LYS A 117 5.63 -14.01 23.62
N SER A 118 5.39 -13.21 24.66
CA SER A 118 5.43 -11.76 24.55
C SER A 118 6.79 -11.39 23.96
N PHE A 119 6.80 -10.91 22.72
CA PHE A 119 8.02 -10.47 22.06
C PHE A 119 8.45 -9.15 22.71
N LYS A 120 9.53 -9.20 23.47
CA LYS A 120 10.22 -7.99 23.92
C LYS A 120 11.38 -7.77 22.95
N LEU A 121 11.29 -6.72 22.14
CA LEU A 121 12.34 -6.34 21.20
C LEU A 121 13.67 -6.22 21.96
N ASP A 122 14.74 -6.86 21.48
CA ASP A 122 16.06 -6.68 22.07
C ASP A 122 16.65 -5.37 21.53
N TYR A 123 16.44 -4.28 22.27
CA TYR A 123 16.93 -2.93 21.94
C TYR A 123 18.48 -2.82 21.96
N ARG A 124 19.22 -3.89 22.29
CA ARG A 124 20.70 -3.88 22.29
C ARG A 124 21.35 -3.78 20.90
N LEU A 125 20.57 -3.83 19.81
CA LEU A 125 21.05 -3.66 18.43
C LEU A 125 20.94 -2.22 17.90
N GLU A 126 20.55 -1.23 18.71
CA GLU A 126 20.36 0.16 18.27
C GLU A 126 21.62 0.86 17.74
N GLU A 127 22.82 0.38 18.08
CA GLU A 127 24.08 1.03 17.70
C GLU A 127 24.56 0.68 16.26
N ASP A 128 24.02 -0.37 15.63
CA ASP A 128 24.56 -0.92 14.36
C ASP A 128 23.64 -0.79 13.13
N VAL A 129 22.53 -0.05 13.21
CA VAL A 129 21.57 0.07 12.09
C VAL A 129 21.75 1.34 11.27
N THR A 130 21.50 1.25 9.96
CA THR A 130 21.55 2.39 9.05
C THR A 130 20.40 3.36 9.34
N LYS A 131 20.72 4.55 9.85
CA LYS A 131 19.73 5.60 10.16
C LYS A 131 19.45 6.49 8.94
N SER A 132 18.23 7.05 8.88
CA SER A 132 17.88 8.06 7.89
C SER A 132 18.74 9.32 8.11
N LYS A 133 18.99 10.07 7.03
CA LYS A 133 19.80 11.30 7.08
C LYS A 133 19.18 12.35 6.17
N LYS A 134 19.18 13.60 6.63
CA LYS A 134 18.84 14.78 5.83
C LYS A 134 20.10 15.55 5.43
N GLY A 135 20.12 16.04 4.21
CA GLY A 135 21.13 16.96 3.70
C GLY A 135 20.98 18.36 4.29
N LYS A 136 21.90 19.26 3.93
CA LYS A 136 21.87 20.68 4.36
C LYS A 136 20.64 21.44 3.85
N ASP A 137 20.02 20.94 2.79
CA ASP A 137 18.79 21.45 2.18
C ASP A 137 17.51 20.91 2.85
N GLY A 138 17.65 20.09 3.90
CA GLY A 138 16.54 19.47 4.62
C GLY A 138 15.92 18.27 3.90
N ARG A 139 16.48 17.81 2.77
CA ARG A 139 15.98 16.65 2.01
C ARG A 139 16.63 15.37 2.46
N PHE A 140 15.91 14.26 2.44
CA PHE A 140 16.47 12.95 2.75
C PHE A 140 17.50 12.52 1.70
N VAL A 141 18.57 11.88 2.19
CA VAL A 141 19.69 11.41 1.38
C VAL A 141 19.77 9.90 1.47
N ASN A 142 19.87 9.24 0.32
CA ASN A 142 20.10 7.82 0.25
C ASN A 142 21.54 7.49 0.75
N PRO A 143 21.69 6.72 1.84
CA PRO A 143 22.99 6.54 2.49
C PRO A 143 23.90 5.51 1.82
N TRP A 144 23.39 4.69 0.90
CA TRP A 144 24.16 3.57 0.35
C TRP A 144 25.02 4.00 -0.84
N PRO A 145 26.29 3.55 -0.92
CA PRO A 145 27.21 3.91 -2.01
C PRO A 145 26.80 3.32 -3.36
N THR A 146 25.93 2.31 -3.34
CA THR A 146 25.27 1.71 -4.51
C THR A 146 24.25 2.64 -5.14
N TRP A 147 23.75 3.65 -4.41
CA TRP A 147 22.84 4.64 -4.95
C TRP A 147 23.51 5.50 -6.02
N ARG A 148 22.74 5.78 -7.07
CA ARG A 148 23.12 6.67 -8.16
C ARG A 148 21.97 7.64 -8.36
N ASN A 149 22.24 8.94 -8.23
CA ASN A 149 21.23 9.94 -8.51
C ASN A 149 20.79 9.83 -9.97
N LEU A 150 19.48 9.80 -10.18
CA LEU A 150 18.90 9.90 -11.51
C LEU A 150 19.34 11.23 -12.13
N SER A 151 20.22 11.17 -13.13
CA SER A 151 20.56 12.36 -13.90
C SER A 151 19.33 12.75 -14.72
N PHE A 152 18.84 13.99 -14.57
CA PHE A 152 17.72 14.51 -15.38
C PHE A 152 17.96 14.33 -16.89
N SER A 153 19.21 14.43 -17.34
CA SER A 153 19.57 14.17 -18.74
C SER A 153 19.34 12.72 -19.16
N ASN A 154 19.60 11.76 -18.26
CA ASN A 154 19.39 10.33 -18.52
C ASN A 154 17.89 9.99 -18.49
N ALA A 155 17.12 10.56 -17.56
CA ALA A 155 15.67 10.38 -17.50
C ALA A 155 14.96 10.98 -18.72
N LEU A 156 15.35 12.18 -19.17
CA LEU A 156 14.79 12.81 -20.37
C LEU A 156 15.20 12.06 -21.64
N LYS A 157 16.48 11.66 -21.74
CA LYS A 157 16.95 10.82 -22.85
C LYS A 157 16.19 9.51 -22.90
N TRP A 158 15.95 8.87 -21.76
CA TRP A 158 15.12 7.67 -21.65
C TRP A 158 13.71 7.95 -22.15
N LEU A 159 12.98 8.92 -21.60
CA LEU A 159 11.61 9.25 -22.02
C LEU A 159 11.46 9.48 -23.53
N ILE A 160 12.47 10.07 -24.17
CA ILE A 160 12.49 10.35 -25.62
C ILE A 160 12.88 9.11 -26.46
N THR A 161 13.71 8.22 -25.91
CA THR A 161 14.26 7.05 -26.63
C THR A 161 13.58 5.73 -26.28
N GLU A 162 12.73 5.73 -25.27
CA GLU A 162 12.07 4.55 -24.75
C GLU A 162 11.07 4.03 -25.78
N LYS A 163 11.39 2.86 -26.34
CA LYS A 163 10.41 2.02 -27.02
C LYS A 163 9.76 1.16 -25.94
N ASN A 164 8.47 0.88 -26.07
CA ASN A 164 7.78 -0.01 -25.13
C ASN A 164 8.41 -1.42 -25.19
N HIS A 165 9.28 -1.72 -24.22
CA HIS A 165 9.94 -3.01 -24.03
C HIS A 165 9.25 -3.87 -22.96
N SER A 166 8.11 -3.42 -22.42
CA SER A 166 7.40 -4.09 -21.33
C SER A 166 6.99 -5.52 -21.66
N SER A 167 6.97 -5.89 -22.95
CA SER A 167 6.49 -7.18 -23.45
C SER A 167 5.04 -7.49 -23.02
N VAL A 168 4.31 -6.47 -22.53
CA VAL A 168 2.92 -6.60 -22.11
C VAL A 168 2.05 -6.72 -23.36
N PRO A 169 1.23 -7.78 -23.46
CA PRO A 169 0.31 -7.93 -24.58
C PRO A 169 -0.62 -6.72 -24.72
N SER A 170 -0.84 -6.27 -25.96
CA SER A 170 -1.74 -5.15 -26.24
C SER A 170 -3.18 -5.58 -26.44
N CYS A 171 -3.43 -6.85 -26.81
CA CYS A 171 -4.78 -7.36 -27.01
C CYS A 171 -5.40 -7.88 -25.71
N LYS A 172 -6.70 -7.64 -25.53
CA LYS A 172 -7.43 -7.98 -24.31
C LYS A 172 -7.44 -9.49 -24.07
N GLU A 173 -7.63 -10.27 -25.13
CA GLU A 173 -7.74 -11.72 -25.06
C GLU A 173 -6.43 -12.36 -24.57
N GLU A 174 -5.28 -11.85 -25.01
CA GLU A 174 -3.97 -12.31 -24.54
C GLU A 174 -3.69 -11.81 -23.12
N LEU A 175 -4.07 -10.57 -22.77
CA LEU A 175 -3.97 -10.09 -21.39
C LEU A 175 -4.82 -10.91 -20.42
N ASP A 176 -6.06 -11.24 -20.78
CA ASP A 176 -6.96 -12.05 -19.94
C ASP A 176 -6.45 -13.50 -19.81
N LYS A 177 -5.70 -14.00 -20.80
CA LYS A 177 -5.09 -15.33 -20.78
C LYS A 177 -3.81 -15.37 -19.94
N GLU A 178 -2.91 -14.41 -20.13
CA GLU A 178 -1.59 -14.41 -19.48
C GLU A 178 -1.63 -13.75 -18.08
N LEU A 179 -2.53 -12.79 -17.87
CA LEU A 179 -2.70 -12.03 -16.61
C LEU A 179 -4.20 -11.92 -16.24
N PRO A 180 -4.88 -13.06 -15.99
CA PRO A 180 -6.28 -13.05 -15.60
C PRO A 180 -6.50 -12.25 -14.31
N VAL A 181 -7.57 -11.46 -14.26
CA VAL A 181 -8.00 -10.78 -13.03
C VAL A 181 -9.01 -11.69 -12.35
N LEU A 182 -8.60 -12.24 -11.22
CA LEU A 182 -9.43 -13.12 -10.42
C LEU A 182 -10.25 -12.31 -9.43
N LYS A 183 -11.50 -12.75 -9.20
CA LYS A 183 -12.35 -12.21 -8.16
C LYS A 183 -11.80 -12.62 -6.79
N PRO A 184 -11.52 -11.69 -5.86
CA PRO A 184 -11.07 -12.04 -4.51
C PRO A 184 -12.12 -12.82 -3.73
N TYR A 185 -11.66 -13.72 -2.85
CA TYR A 185 -12.53 -14.63 -2.11
C TYR A 185 -13.56 -13.90 -1.24
N PHE A 186 -13.17 -12.76 -0.64
CA PHE A 186 -14.00 -11.99 0.29
C PHE A 186 -15.20 -11.31 -0.38
N ILE A 187 -15.28 -11.28 -1.72
CA ILE A 187 -16.47 -10.75 -2.40
C ILE A 187 -17.63 -11.76 -2.33
N ASP A 188 -17.33 -13.05 -2.46
CA ASP A 188 -18.34 -14.11 -2.35
C ASP A 188 -18.58 -14.50 -0.89
N ASP A 189 -17.52 -14.57 -0.09
CA ASP A 189 -17.56 -15.02 1.30
C ASP A 189 -16.92 -13.97 2.25
N PRO A 190 -17.55 -12.79 2.46
CA PRO A 190 -16.97 -11.71 3.27
C PRO A 190 -16.76 -12.10 4.75
N GLY A 191 -17.54 -13.05 5.26
CA GLY A 191 -17.42 -13.55 6.65
C GLY A 191 -16.18 -14.43 6.90
N GLU A 192 -15.48 -14.85 5.84
CA GLU A 192 -14.24 -15.63 5.92
C GLU A 192 -12.99 -14.73 5.98
N ALA A 193 -13.16 -13.40 5.87
CA ALA A 193 -12.06 -12.45 6.01
C ALA A 193 -11.53 -12.42 7.45
N GLY A 194 -10.22 -12.22 7.57
CA GLY A 194 -9.43 -12.47 8.77
C GLY A 194 -8.92 -13.91 8.81
N VAL A 195 -7.76 -14.11 9.43
CA VAL A 195 -7.26 -15.46 9.72
C VAL A 195 -7.59 -15.79 11.17
N ARG A 196 -8.14 -16.99 11.38
CA ARG A 196 -8.28 -17.56 12.71
C ARG A 196 -6.94 -18.19 13.09
N GLU A 197 -6.59 -18.10 14.38
CA GLU A 197 -5.39 -18.72 14.94
C GLU A 197 -4.07 -18.17 14.35
N ALA A 198 -3.03 -19.01 14.28
CA ALA A 198 -1.67 -18.66 13.85
C ALA A 198 -1.50 -18.65 12.31
N GLY A 199 -2.48 -18.12 11.58
CA GLY A 199 -2.48 -18.11 10.11
C GLY A 199 -2.01 -16.78 9.50
N LEU A 200 -1.49 -16.84 8.28
CA LEU A 200 -1.15 -15.70 7.43
C LEU A 200 -1.77 -15.90 6.04
N ARG A 201 -2.55 -14.93 5.57
CA ARG A 201 -3.13 -14.91 4.21
C ARG A 201 -2.79 -13.61 3.51
N VAL A 202 -2.45 -13.70 2.23
CA VAL A 202 -2.13 -12.55 1.39
C VAL A 202 -2.92 -12.62 0.10
N THR A 203 -3.60 -11.53 -0.24
CA THR A 203 -4.31 -11.34 -1.50
C THR A 203 -3.65 -10.24 -2.31
N TRP A 204 -3.24 -10.53 -3.54
CA TRP A 204 -2.66 -9.53 -4.43
C TRP A 204 -3.73 -8.77 -5.21
N LEU A 205 -3.84 -7.46 -4.95
CA LEU A 205 -4.83 -6.56 -5.58
C LEU A 205 -4.24 -5.78 -6.78
N GLY A 206 -3.01 -6.12 -7.17
CA GLY A 206 -2.28 -5.55 -8.30
C GLY A 206 -1.25 -4.50 -7.90
N HIS A 207 -0.21 -4.36 -8.70
CA HIS A 207 0.96 -3.52 -8.40
C HIS A 207 1.55 -3.87 -7.02
N ALA A 208 1.81 -2.89 -6.16
CA ALA A 208 2.25 -3.07 -4.78
C ALA A 208 1.10 -3.18 -3.77
N THR A 209 -0.16 -3.23 -4.24
CA THR A 209 -1.32 -3.36 -3.35
C THR A 209 -1.56 -4.82 -2.96
N LEU A 210 -1.36 -5.09 -1.68
CA LEU A 210 -1.62 -6.39 -1.05
C LEU A 210 -2.61 -6.18 0.08
N LEU A 211 -3.52 -7.13 0.25
CA LEU A 211 -4.33 -7.28 1.46
C LEU A 211 -3.73 -8.44 2.27
N ILE A 212 -3.30 -8.13 3.49
CA ILE A 212 -2.64 -9.06 4.40
C ILE A 212 -3.55 -9.28 5.59
N GLU A 213 -3.65 -10.52 5.99
CA GLU A 213 -4.43 -10.96 7.13
C GLU A 213 -3.50 -11.79 8.00
N MET A 214 -3.30 -11.36 9.25
CA MET A 214 -2.48 -12.06 10.24
C MET A 214 -2.78 -11.52 11.64
N ASP A 215 -2.66 -12.39 12.64
CA ASP A 215 -2.65 -11.98 14.06
C ASP A 215 -3.81 -11.02 14.42
N GLU A 216 -5.03 -11.39 13.98
CA GLU A 216 -6.30 -10.65 14.20
C GLU A 216 -6.41 -9.29 13.47
N LEU A 217 -5.47 -8.97 12.59
CA LEU A 217 -5.48 -7.74 11.78
C LEU A 217 -5.64 -8.04 10.29
N ILE A 218 -6.35 -7.14 9.61
CA ILE A 218 -6.36 -7.01 8.15
C ILE A 218 -5.77 -5.65 7.80
N PHE A 219 -4.75 -5.63 6.95
CA PHE A 219 -4.11 -4.39 6.52
C PHE A 219 -3.74 -4.39 5.04
N LEU A 220 -3.64 -3.18 4.47
CA LEU A 220 -3.27 -2.96 3.08
C LEU A 220 -1.87 -2.35 2.95
N THR A 221 -1.15 -2.70 1.89
CA THR A 221 0.07 -2.00 1.47
C THR A 221 -0.22 -1.13 0.26
N ASP A 222 0.33 0.09 0.21
CA ASP A 222 0.35 0.98 -0.97
C ASP A 222 -0.91 0.90 -1.88
N PRO A 223 -2.10 1.25 -1.37
CA PRO A 223 -3.35 1.01 -2.09
C PRO A 223 -3.52 1.96 -3.28
N ILE A 224 -3.63 1.38 -4.47
CA ILE A 224 -4.01 2.05 -5.71
C ILE A 224 -5.17 1.34 -6.41
N PHE A 225 -6.37 1.90 -6.27
CA PHE A 225 -7.59 1.47 -6.94
C PHE A 225 -7.93 2.32 -8.17
N SER A 226 -7.29 3.50 -8.31
CA SER A 226 -7.42 4.33 -9.51
C SER A 226 -6.92 3.64 -10.78
N SER A 227 -7.44 4.09 -11.92
CA SER A 227 -7.00 3.60 -13.23
C SER A 227 -5.62 4.13 -13.65
N ARG A 228 -5.22 5.30 -13.14
CA ARG A 228 -3.93 5.93 -13.45
C ARG A 228 -3.16 6.30 -12.20
N ALA A 229 -1.85 6.03 -12.23
CA ALA A 229 -0.88 6.52 -11.28
C ALA A 229 -0.38 7.89 -11.76
N SER A 230 -1.06 8.96 -11.36
CA SER A 230 -0.80 10.32 -11.86
C SER A 230 -1.45 11.36 -10.95
N PRO A 231 -0.92 12.61 -10.92
CA PRO A 231 -1.64 13.73 -10.30
C PRO A 231 -3.01 14.01 -10.95
N PHE A 232 -3.22 13.54 -12.18
CA PHE A 232 -4.44 13.76 -12.95
C PHE A 232 -4.97 12.46 -13.54
N GLN A 233 -6.28 12.21 -13.47
CA GLN A 233 -6.85 10.96 -13.98
C GLN A 233 -6.99 10.88 -15.52
N TYR A 234 -6.73 11.98 -16.24
CA TYR A 234 -6.78 12.04 -17.71
C TYR A 234 -5.41 11.83 -18.39
N VAL A 235 -4.29 12.01 -17.68
CA VAL A 235 -2.92 11.90 -18.21
C VAL A 235 -2.05 11.06 -17.28
N GLY A 236 -0.95 10.47 -17.78
CA GLY A 236 -0.02 9.66 -16.99
C GLY A 236 -0.25 8.15 -17.14
N ALA A 237 0.52 7.35 -16.39
CA ALA A 237 0.55 5.90 -16.56
C ALA A 237 -0.80 5.27 -16.20
N LYS A 238 -1.43 4.59 -17.16
CA LYS A 238 -2.67 3.82 -16.94
C LYS A 238 -2.32 2.36 -16.70
N ARG A 239 -2.93 1.75 -15.69
CA ARG A 239 -2.75 0.32 -15.42
C ARG A 239 -3.30 -0.54 -16.58
N PHE A 240 -2.59 -1.61 -16.91
CA PHE A 240 -3.00 -2.56 -17.96
C PHE A 240 -4.10 -3.52 -17.50
N ARG A 241 -4.13 -3.83 -16.20
CA ARG A 241 -5.14 -4.69 -15.57
C ARG A 241 -5.90 -3.88 -14.53
N PRO A 242 -7.25 -3.93 -14.48
CA PRO A 242 -8.01 -3.26 -13.44
C PRO A 242 -7.70 -3.84 -12.05
N PRO A 243 -7.98 -3.12 -10.96
CA PRO A 243 -8.01 -3.73 -9.64
C PRO A 243 -9.07 -4.84 -9.61
N PRO A 244 -8.85 -5.93 -8.85
CA PRO A 244 -9.76 -7.08 -8.85
C PRO A 244 -11.04 -6.86 -8.01
N CYS A 245 -11.11 -5.77 -7.25
CA CYS A 245 -12.26 -5.35 -6.46
C CYS A 245 -12.32 -3.83 -6.35
N THR A 246 -13.44 -3.29 -5.89
CA THR A 246 -13.56 -1.88 -5.49
C THR A 246 -13.21 -1.68 -4.02
N ILE A 247 -13.12 -0.42 -3.57
CA ILE A 247 -12.88 -0.13 -2.15
C ILE A 247 -14.07 -0.54 -1.30
N GLU A 248 -15.30 -0.46 -1.80
CA GLU A 248 -16.52 -0.85 -1.09
C GLU A 248 -16.61 -2.36 -0.83
N GLU A 249 -15.97 -3.16 -1.68
CA GLU A 249 -15.95 -4.63 -1.59
C GLU A 249 -14.90 -5.16 -0.61
N LEU A 250 -13.98 -4.32 -0.12
CA LEU A 250 -12.96 -4.74 0.84
C LEU A 250 -13.62 -5.20 2.17
N PRO A 251 -13.03 -6.16 2.89
CA PRO A 251 -13.44 -6.43 4.27
C PRO A 251 -13.10 -5.23 5.19
N PRO A 252 -13.50 -5.25 6.47
CA PRO A 252 -12.99 -4.30 7.45
C PRO A 252 -11.45 -4.33 7.47
N ILE A 253 -10.83 -3.15 7.41
CA ILE A 253 -9.37 -3.00 7.40
C ILE A 253 -8.96 -2.18 8.61
N ASN A 254 -7.94 -2.65 9.32
CA ASN A 254 -7.43 -2.01 10.53
C ASN A 254 -6.32 -1.01 10.23
N ALA A 255 -5.51 -1.28 9.20
CA ALA A 255 -4.38 -0.42 8.87
C ALA A 255 -4.05 -0.33 7.37
N VAL A 256 -3.42 0.78 6.99
CA VAL A 256 -2.75 0.95 5.68
C VAL A 256 -1.28 1.31 5.91
N LEU A 257 -0.41 0.66 5.16
CA LEU A 257 1.04 0.85 5.19
C LEU A 257 1.47 1.53 3.90
N ILE A 258 2.01 2.74 4.01
CA ILE A 258 2.56 3.50 2.87
C ILE A 258 4.08 3.39 2.89
N SER A 259 4.68 2.87 1.82
CA SER A 259 6.14 2.74 1.70
C SER A 259 6.82 4.07 1.33
N HIS A 260 6.24 4.81 0.39
CA HIS A 260 6.76 6.07 -0.14
C HIS A 260 5.69 6.83 -0.93
N ASN A 261 6.00 8.04 -1.38
CA ASN A 261 4.98 8.99 -1.85
C ASN A 261 4.78 9.03 -3.39
N HIS A 262 5.31 8.10 -4.18
CA HIS A 262 5.05 8.09 -5.63
C HIS A 262 3.57 7.80 -5.96
N TYR A 263 3.10 8.24 -7.12
CA TYR A 263 1.67 8.18 -7.49
C TYR A 263 1.12 6.76 -7.65
N ASP A 264 1.97 5.78 -7.93
CA ASP A 264 1.62 4.37 -8.03
C ASP A 264 1.63 3.63 -6.69
N HIS A 265 2.07 4.28 -5.60
CA HIS A 265 2.06 3.74 -4.24
C HIS A 265 1.22 4.59 -3.26
N LEU A 266 1.01 5.86 -3.55
CA LEU A 266 0.17 6.81 -2.81
C LEU A 266 -0.82 7.49 -3.76
N ASP A 267 -1.95 6.83 -3.98
CA ASP A 267 -3.04 7.30 -4.83
C ASP A 267 -4.06 8.12 -4.03
N TYR A 268 -4.22 9.39 -4.41
CA TYR A 268 -5.11 10.33 -3.70
C TYR A 268 -6.56 9.84 -3.63
N ASN A 269 -7.11 9.33 -4.74
CA ASN A 269 -8.52 8.90 -4.74
C ASN A 269 -8.73 7.67 -3.86
N SER A 270 -7.75 6.76 -3.83
CA SER A 270 -7.80 5.59 -2.94
C SER A 270 -7.73 6.00 -1.47
N VAL A 271 -6.86 6.97 -1.13
CA VAL A 271 -6.77 7.51 0.23
C VAL A 271 -8.09 8.14 0.68
N VAL A 272 -8.67 9.02 -0.15
CA VAL A 272 -9.95 9.67 0.15
C VAL A 272 -11.07 8.64 0.31
N ALA A 273 -11.22 7.71 -0.64
CA ALA A 273 -12.29 6.72 -0.58
C ALA A 273 -12.15 5.74 0.61
N LEU A 274 -10.92 5.33 0.96
CA LEU A 274 -10.67 4.52 2.17
C LEU A 274 -11.02 5.30 3.44
N ASN A 275 -10.62 6.57 3.52
CA ASN A 275 -10.92 7.42 4.66
C ASN A 275 -12.42 7.73 4.79
N GLU A 276 -13.12 7.96 3.67
CA GLU A 276 -14.58 8.14 3.65
C GLU A 276 -15.31 6.87 4.13
N ARG A 277 -14.78 5.68 3.80
CA ARG A 277 -15.38 4.41 4.19
C ARG A 277 -15.15 4.03 5.65
N PHE A 278 -13.91 4.15 6.12
CA PHE A 278 -13.49 3.59 7.42
C PHE A 278 -13.23 4.66 8.49
N GLY A 279 -13.00 5.91 8.10
CA GLY A 279 -12.74 7.02 9.02
C GLY A 279 -11.64 6.73 10.04
N ASN A 280 -11.92 7.01 11.31
CA ASN A 280 -10.95 6.92 12.40
C ASN A 280 -10.64 5.50 12.85
N GLU A 281 -11.42 4.51 12.42
CA GLU A 281 -11.16 3.09 12.69
C GLU A 281 -9.94 2.59 11.91
N LEU A 282 -9.63 3.23 10.77
CA LEU A 282 -8.48 2.92 9.93
C LEU A 282 -7.24 3.69 10.39
N ARG A 283 -6.19 2.96 10.78
CA ARG A 283 -4.88 3.56 11.08
C ARG A 283 -3.99 3.63 9.83
N TRP A 284 -3.43 4.80 9.56
CA TRP A 284 -2.46 4.99 8.49
C TRP A 284 -1.04 5.02 9.06
N PHE A 285 -0.18 4.12 8.60
CA PHE A 285 1.25 4.14 8.90
C PHE A 285 2.00 4.68 7.70
N VAL A 286 2.71 5.80 7.89
CA VAL A 286 3.33 6.56 6.80
C VAL A 286 4.78 6.96 7.08
N PRO A 287 5.59 7.22 6.04
CA PRO A 287 6.96 7.68 6.20
C PRO A 287 7.03 9.10 6.75
N LEU A 288 8.12 9.41 7.47
CA LEU A 288 8.45 10.74 7.95
C LEU A 288 8.38 11.82 6.85
N GLY A 289 7.58 12.86 7.08
CA GLY A 289 7.29 13.96 6.16
C GLY A 289 5.93 13.89 5.45
N LEU A 290 5.13 12.84 5.66
CA LEU A 290 3.84 12.64 4.98
C LEU A 290 2.60 12.97 5.83
N LEU A 291 2.75 13.19 7.14
CA LEU A 291 1.63 13.43 8.07
C LEU A 291 0.69 14.55 7.60
N ASP A 292 1.25 15.73 7.29
CA ASP A 292 0.48 16.90 6.83
C ASP A 292 -0.29 16.62 5.53
N TRP A 293 0.27 15.81 4.62
CA TRP A 293 -0.41 15.44 3.38
C TRP A 293 -1.62 14.54 3.65
N MET A 294 -1.48 13.56 4.55
CA MET A 294 -2.57 12.67 4.96
C MET A 294 -3.69 13.44 5.68
N GLN A 295 -3.32 14.35 6.59
CA GLN A 295 -4.28 15.20 7.30
C GLN A 295 -5.07 16.10 6.35
N LYS A 296 -4.42 16.64 5.31
CA LYS A 296 -5.10 17.41 4.25
C LYS A 296 -6.06 16.56 3.40
N CYS A 297 -5.89 15.25 3.38
CA CYS A 297 -6.85 14.31 2.78
C CYS A 297 -8.00 13.94 3.75
N GLY A 298 -8.00 14.49 4.98
CA GLY A 298 -9.01 14.22 6.00
C GLY A 298 -8.71 13.01 6.89
N CYS A 299 -7.54 12.41 6.79
CA CYS A 299 -7.16 11.27 7.64
C CYS A 299 -6.73 11.76 9.03
N GLU A 300 -7.42 11.34 10.09
CA GLU A 300 -7.13 11.79 11.47
C GLU A 300 -6.25 10.79 12.25
N ASN A 301 -6.42 9.48 12.01
CA ASN A 301 -5.66 8.42 12.69
C ASN A 301 -4.40 8.05 11.87
N VAL A 302 -3.39 8.92 11.91
CA VAL A 302 -2.15 8.77 11.14
C VAL A 302 -0.95 8.72 12.07
N ILE A 303 -0.07 7.73 11.85
CA ILE A 303 1.21 7.58 12.53
C ILE A 303 2.32 7.75 11.49
N GLU A 304 3.15 8.75 11.73
CA GLU A 304 4.33 9.06 10.92
C GLU A 304 5.58 8.51 11.60
N LEU A 305 6.41 7.77 10.87
CA LEU A 305 7.58 7.07 11.41
C LEU A 305 8.86 7.36 10.61
N ASP A 306 9.96 7.54 11.32
CA ASP A 306 11.31 7.38 10.78
C ASP A 306 11.71 5.90 10.73
N TRP A 307 12.81 5.58 10.06
CA TRP A 307 13.32 4.21 10.04
C TRP A 307 13.65 3.72 11.45
N TRP A 308 13.30 2.46 11.68
CA TRP A 308 13.41 1.72 12.94
C TRP A 308 12.47 2.19 14.05
N GLU A 309 11.68 3.24 13.81
CA GLU A 309 10.57 3.56 14.70
C GLU A 309 9.43 2.57 14.49
N GLU A 310 8.69 2.34 15.57
CA GLU A 310 7.67 1.32 15.66
C GLU A 310 6.41 1.86 16.32
N ASN A 311 5.28 1.28 15.95
CA ASN A 311 4.00 1.57 16.59
C ASN A 311 3.06 0.36 16.39
N CYS A 312 1.86 0.41 16.95
CA CYS A 312 0.85 -0.65 16.84
C CYS A 312 -0.51 -0.06 16.44
N VAL A 313 -1.50 -0.90 16.19
CA VAL A 313 -2.90 -0.46 16.07
C VAL A 313 -3.52 -0.48 17.47
N PRO A 314 -4.25 0.56 17.93
CA PRO A 314 -4.82 0.58 19.28
C PRO A 314 -5.78 -0.59 19.47
N GLY A 315 -5.64 -1.29 20.59
CA GLY A 315 -6.41 -2.52 20.86
C GLY A 315 -5.74 -3.80 20.31
N HIS A 316 -4.67 -3.67 19.52
CA HIS A 316 -3.88 -4.78 18.96
C HIS A 316 -2.38 -4.60 19.25
N ASP A 317 -2.05 -4.25 20.50
CA ASP A 317 -0.68 -3.87 20.92
C ASP A 317 0.37 -4.98 20.76
N GLN A 318 -0.08 -6.22 20.49
CA GLN A 318 0.80 -7.36 20.25
C GLN A 318 1.36 -7.43 18.82
N VAL A 319 0.80 -6.65 17.89
CA VAL A 319 1.30 -6.55 16.52
C VAL A 319 2.02 -5.22 16.33
N THR A 320 3.33 -5.31 16.12
CA THR A 320 4.21 -4.16 15.96
C THR A 320 4.48 -3.90 14.47
N PHE A 321 4.23 -2.68 14.04
CA PHE A 321 4.55 -2.16 12.72
C PHE A 321 5.83 -1.34 12.84
N VAL A 322 6.90 -1.79 12.19
CA VAL A 322 8.20 -1.10 12.17
C VAL A 322 8.44 -0.57 10.77
N PHE A 323 8.70 0.72 10.65
CA PHE A 323 9.13 1.30 9.37
C PHE A 323 10.61 1.03 9.19
N THR A 324 11.02 0.30 8.15
CA THR A 324 12.40 -0.13 7.95
C THR A 324 13.02 0.51 6.71
N PRO A 325 14.36 0.58 6.59
CA PRO A 325 14.98 1.25 5.45
C PRO A 325 14.73 0.56 4.11
N SER A 326 14.78 1.34 3.03
CA SER A 326 14.86 0.84 1.65
C SER A 326 15.71 1.77 0.79
N GLN A 327 16.28 1.27 -0.32
CA GLN A 327 17.08 2.07 -1.23
C GLN A 327 16.21 2.63 -2.36
N HIS A 328 15.54 3.77 -2.09
CA HIS A 328 14.68 4.46 -3.06
C HIS A 328 14.74 6.00 -2.91
N TRP A 329 13.69 6.68 -3.36
CA TRP A 329 13.50 8.13 -3.35
C TRP A 329 12.00 8.49 -3.31
N CYS A 330 11.69 9.77 -3.11
CA CYS A 330 10.31 10.31 -3.08
C CYS A 330 10.20 11.56 -3.95
N LYS A 331 9.06 11.74 -4.63
CA LYS A 331 8.69 12.98 -5.35
C LYS A 331 7.24 12.94 -5.83
N ARG A 332 6.51 14.05 -5.70
CA ARG A 332 5.16 14.22 -6.25
C ARG A 332 5.02 15.45 -7.12
N THR A 333 5.75 16.50 -6.81
CA THR A 333 5.72 17.78 -7.51
C THR A 333 7.11 18.16 -8.03
N LEU A 334 7.23 19.31 -8.70
CA LEU A 334 8.51 19.69 -9.33
C LEU A 334 9.65 19.93 -8.33
N MET A 335 9.33 20.33 -7.09
CA MET A 335 10.30 20.85 -6.11
C MET A 335 10.29 20.13 -4.75
N ASP A 336 9.67 18.95 -4.65
CA ASP A 336 9.50 18.19 -3.40
C ASP A 336 10.30 16.89 -3.33
N ASP A 337 11.27 16.71 -4.23
CA ASP A 337 12.20 15.58 -4.22
C ASP A 337 12.77 15.33 -2.81
N ASN A 338 12.55 14.12 -2.28
CA ASN A 338 13.04 13.65 -1.00
C ASN A 338 12.69 14.55 0.20
N LYS A 339 11.60 15.33 0.14
CA LYS A 339 11.05 15.99 1.34
C LYS A 339 10.39 14.99 2.31
N VAL A 340 9.90 13.89 1.76
CA VAL A 340 9.31 12.76 2.48
C VAL A 340 10.29 11.59 2.43
N LEU A 341 10.36 10.81 3.50
CA LEU A 341 11.13 9.58 3.58
C LEU A 341 10.48 8.47 2.72
N TRP A 342 11.24 7.42 2.44
CA TRP A 342 10.80 6.19 1.78
C TRP A 342 11.28 5.02 2.62
N GLY A 343 10.67 3.84 2.47
CA GLY A 343 11.11 2.69 3.24
C GLY A 343 10.38 1.40 2.88
N SER A 344 10.57 0.44 3.75
CA SER A 344 9.93 -0.87 3.80
C SER A 344 9.16 -0.99 5.11
N TRP A 345 8.36 -2.04 5.28
CA TRP A 345 7.62 -2.32 6.50
C TRP A 345 7.93 -3.72 7.01
N SER A 346 8.24 -3.82 8.30
CA SER A 346 8.30 -5.09 9.02
C SER A 346 7.13 -5.15 10.00
N VAL A 347 6.23 -6.13 9.84
CA VAL A 347 5.07 -6.34 10.70
C VAL A 347 5.30 -7.58 11.53
N LEU A 348 5.30 -7.42 12.86
CA LEU A 348 5.72 -8.43 13.82
C LEU A 348 4.53 -8.78 14.72
N GLY A 349 3.89 -9.92 14.45
CA GLY A 349 2.83 -10.47 15.28
C GLY A 349 3.34 -11.53 16.27
N PRO A 350 2.48 -11.98 17.20
CA PRO A 350 2.76 -13.12 18.07
C PRO A 350 3.05 -14.43 17.32
N TRP A 351 2.38 -14.63 16.18
CA TRP A 351 2.45 -15.88 15.42
C TRP A 351 3.17 -15.71 14.09
N ASN A 352 2.94 -14.61 13.37
CA ASN A 352 3.51 -14.40 12.04
C ASN A 352 4.33 -13.11 11.96
N ARG A 353 5.22 -13.08 10.97
CA ARG A 353 5.99 -11.90 10.59
C ARG A 353 5.94 -11.69 9.09
N PHE A 354 5.55 -10.49 8.69
CA PHE A 354 5.42 -10.09 7.29
C PHE A 354 6.39 -8.95 6.97
N PHE A 355 7.06 -9.05 5.83
CA PHE A 355 7.93 -7.98 5.32
C PHE A 355 7.38 -7.45 3.99
N PHE A 356 7.27 -6.13 3.86
CA PHE A 356 6.93 -5.46 2.62
C PHE A 356 8.05 -4.52 2.22
N ALA A 357 8.70 -4.80 1.08
CA ALA A 357 9.90 -4.10 0.67
C ALA A 357 9.66 -2.65 0.18
N GLY A 358 8.42 -2.29 -0.17
CA GLY A 358 8.14 -1.11 -0.99
C GLY A 358 8.85 -1.19 -2.35
N ASP A 359 9.10 -0.05 -2.96
CA ASP A 359 10.06 0.04 -4.05
C ASP A 359 11.48 0.20 -3.51
N THR A 360 12.42 -0.53 -4.10
CA THR A 360 13.79 -0.53 -3.61
C THR A 360 14.77 -1.16 -4.61
N GLY A 361 16.00 -0.63 -4.62
CA GLY A 361 17.16 -1.37 -5.11
C GLY A 361 17.76 -2.27 -4.02
N TYR A 362 18.71 -3.14 -4.40
CA TYR A 362 19.44 -3.97 -3.44
C TYR A 362 20.41 -3.13 -2.60
N CYS A 363 20.39 -3.28 -1.27
CA CYS A 363 21.31 -2.63 -0.33
C CYS A 363 21.51 -3.48 0.95
N SER A 364 22.42 -3.05 1.84
CA SER A 364 22.73 -3.77 3.09
C SER A 364 21.57 -3.81 4.09
N ALA A 365 20.57 -2.94 3.94
CA ALA A 365 19.44 -2.85 4.87
C ALA A 365 18.69 -4.17 5.01
N PHE A 366 18.56 -4.97 3.93
CA PHE A 366 17.87 -6.27 4.02
C PHE A 366 18.54 -7.24 4.99
N GLU A 367 19.87 -7.20 5.06
CA GLU A 367 20.62 -8.02 6.01
C GLU A 367 20.45 -7.52 7.45
N GLU A 368 20.42 -6.20 7.65
CA GLU A 368 20.14 -5.57 8.96
C GLU A 368 18.73 -5.96 9.46
N ILE A 369 17.72 -5.83 8.58
CA ILE A 369 16.31 -6.19 8.85
C ILE A 369 16.19 -7.68 9.17
N GLY A 370 16.81 -8.55 8.35
CA GLY A 370 16.78 -9.99 8.55
C GLY A 370 17.43 -10.44 9.87
N LYS A 371 18.55 -9.82 10.26
CA LYS A 371 19.21 -10.09 11.55
C LYS A 371 18.38 -9.62 12.74
N ARG A 372 17.71 -8.47 12.62
CA ARG A 372 16.96 -7.85 13.74
C ARG A 372 15.59 -8.49 13.96
N PHE A 373 14.88 -8.80 12.87
CA PHE A 373 13.46 -9.19 12.92
C PHE A 373 13.17 -10.58 12.36
N GLY A 374 14.16 -11.25 11.77
CA GLY A 374 13.97 -12.58 11.19
C GLY A 374 13.77 -13.70 12.23
N PRO A 375 13.32 -14.89 11.79
CA PRO A 375 12.86 -15.17 10.43
C PRO A 375 11.48 -14.53 10.13
N PHE A 376 11.23 -14.19 8.87
CA PHE A 376 9.92 -13.76 8.37
C PHE A 376 9.18 -14.94 7.73
N ASP A 377 7.86 -14.97 7.87
CA ASP A 377 7.01 -16.01 7.26
C ASP A 377 6.71 -15.70 5.79
N LEU A 378 6.55 -14.42 5.46
CA LEU A 378 6.35 -13.97 4.08
C LEU A 378 7.00 -12.61 3.84
N ALA A 379 7.60 -12.47 2.66
CA ALA A 379 8.16 -11.22 2.17
C ALA A 379 7.56 -10.86 0.79
N ALA A 380 7.00 -9.67 0.67
CA ALA A 380 6.56 -9.09 -0.59
C ALA A 380 7.66 -8.18 -1.15
N ILE A 381 8.21 -8.55 -2.31
CA ILE A 381 9.40 -7.94 -2.91
C ILE A 381 9.09 -7.55 -4.36
N PRO A 382 9.41 -6.32 -4.80
CA PRO A 382 9.17 -5.89 -6.18
C PRO A 382 10.09 -6.64 -7.16
N ILE A 383 9.55 -6.98 -8.33
CA ILE A 383 10.27 -7.71 -9.40
C ILE A 383 10.22 -7.02 -10.76
N GLY A 384 9.58 -5.86 -10.85
CA GLY A 384 9.39 -5.07 -12.08
C GLY A 384 10.19 -3.78 -12.08
N ALA A 385 9.98 -2.93 -13.11
CA ALA A 385 10.56 -1.58 -13.23
C ALA A 385 12.10 -1.50 -13.08
N TYR A 386 12.81 -2.57 -13.45
CA TYR A 386 14.27 -2.67 -13.31
C TYR A 386 15.05 -2.35 -14.60
N GLU A 387 14.35 -2.18 -15.72
CA GLU A 387 14.95 -1.86 -17.02
C GLU A 387 14.74 -0.39 -17.40
N PRO A 388 15.72 0.23 -18.08
CA PRO A 388 17.05 -0.31 -18.38
C PRO A 388 17.94 -0.39 -17.14
N SER A 389 18.85 -1.36 -17.10
CA SER A 389 19.83 -1.46 -16.02
C SER A 389 20.70 -0.20 -15.96
N ILE A 390 20.81 0.42 -14.78
CA ILE A 390 21.64 1.62 -14.55
C ILE A 390 23.14 1.24 -14.37
N THR A 391 23.54 0.02 -14.71
CA THR A 391 24.93 -0.48 -14.65
C THR A 391 25.80 -0.02 -15.79
#